data_AF-A0A7V1CXI4-F1
#
_entry.id   AF-A0A7V1CXI4-F1
#
_cell.length_a   1.000
_cell.length_b   1.000
_cell.length_c   1.000
_cell.angle_alpha   90.00
_cell.angle_beta   90.00
_cell.angle_gamma   90.00
#
_symmetry.space_group_name_H-M   'P 1'
#
loop_
_entity.id
_entity.type
_entity.pdbx_description
1 polymer ?
#
loop_
_entity_poly.entity_id
_entity_poly.type
_entity_poly.pdbx_seq_one_letter_code
_entity_poly.pdbx_strand_id
1 'polypeptide(L)'
;MEGLSISSIWKLLTWLPKFILRRIFTREKLRDLILFDVRPRHEYATINLGEVASFGLWLQITNISPFEVELDRSSYDFQCAGVKLRSSILERISIASGETKVLHVEGSISDGEANHIARCIDNHNSSLEGIMEFNCKLHSFSRNNWHLNGVLPRFINETYRLPNKSMEPTANASAD
;
A
#
# COMPACT_ATOMS: atom_id res chain seq x y z
N MET A 1 24.40 31.86 4.58
CA MET A 1 23.49 31.52 5.69
C MET A 1 23.30 30.02 5.64
N GLU A 2 23.89 29.27 6.58
CA GLU A 2 23.73 27.82 6.66
C GLU A 2 22.27 27.53 7.06
N GLY A 3 21.53 26.83 6.21
CA GLY A 3 20.16 26.43 6.50
C GLY A 3 20.17 25.48 7.69
N LEU A 4 19.46 25.82 8.76
CA LEU A 4 19.24 24.91 9.89
C LEU A 4 18.64 23.60 9.34
N SER A 5 19.27 22.47 9.67
CA SER A 5 18.72 21.16 9.29
C SER A 5 17.32 20.99 9.92
N ILE A 6 16.40 20.35 9.20
CA ILE A 6 15.04 20.05 9.69
C ILE A 6 15.10 19.35 11.07
N SER A 7 16.09 18.48 11.28
CA SER A 7 16.35 17.81 12.56
C SER A 7 16.64 18.80 13.69
N SER A 8 17.45 19.84 13.44
CA SER A 8 17.79 20.87 14.41
C SER A 8 16.57 21.72 14.81
N ILE A 9 15.72 22.06 13.84
CA ILE A 9 14.46 22.79 14.06
C ILE A 9 13.53 21.96 14.96
N TRP A 10 13.42 20.66 14.68
CA TRP A 10 12.59 19.75 15.48
C TRP A 10 13.07 19.61 16.92
N LYS A 11 14.38 19.49 17.16
CA LYS A 11 14.93 19.46 18.53
C LYS A 11 14.51 20.69 19.33
N LEU A 12 14.64 21.89 18.75
CA LEU A 12 14.25 23.13 19.41
C LEU A 12 12.74 23.16 19.72
N LEU A 13 11.91 22.76 18.75
CA LEU A 13 10.45 22.70 18.92
C LEU A 13 10.04 21.73 20.02
N THR A 14 10.68 20.56 20.11
CA THR A 14 10.29 19.52 21.07
C THR A 14 10.57 19.87 22.54
N TRP A 15 11.38 20.91 22.81
CA TRP A 15 11.65 21.42 24.16
C TRP A 15 10.47 22.21 24.75
N LEU A 16 9.53 22.65 23.91
CA LEU A 16 8.37 23.42 24.37
C LEU A 16 7.45 22.59 25.28
N PRO A 17 6.78 23.23 26.26
CA PRO A 17 5.78 22.59 27.09
C PRO A 17 4.68 21.88 26.29
N LYS A 18 4.21 20.73 26.79
CA LYS A 18 3.24 19.86 26.09
C LYS A 18 1.96 20.57 25.65
N PHE A 19 1.46 21.53 26.41
CA PHE A 19 0.24 22.28 26.06
C PHE A 19 0.45 23.20 24.85
N ILE A 20 1.65 23.78 24.68
CA ILE A 20 2.00 24.57 23.48
C ILE A 20 2.15 23.63 22.29
N LEU A 21 2.86 22.51 22.47
CA LEU A 21 3.03 21.50 21.43
C LEU A 21 1.70 20.95 20.90
N ARG A 22 0.74 20.63 21.77
CA ARG A 22 -0.60 20.18 21.38
C ARG A 22 -1.37 21.23 20.56
N ARG A 23 -1.10 22.52 20.78
CA ARG A 23 -1.73 23.61 20.03
C ARG A 23 -1.08 23.80 18.65
N ILE A 24 0.23 23.58 18.54
CA ILE A 24 0.98 23.70 17.27
C ILE A 24 0.80 22.46 16.39
N PHE A 25 0.79 21.27 16.98
CA PHE A 25 0.68 19.97 16.32
C PHE A 25 -0.70 19.36 16.59
N THR A 26 -1.70 19.89 15.90
CA THR A 26 -3.05 19.32 15.91
C THR A 26 -3.04 17.92 15.25
N ARG A 27 -4.14 17.17 15.39
CA ARG A 27 -4.29 15.84 14.79
C ARG A 27 -4.12 15.89 13.27
N GLU A 28 -4.68 16.91 12.64
CA GLU A 28 -4.63 17.13 11.20
C GLU A 28 -3.19 17.41 10.75
N LYS A 29 -2.48 18.27 11.48
CA LYS A 29 -1.08 18.58 11.18
C LYS A 29 -0.18 17.36 11.35
N LEU A 30 -0.40 16.54 12.38
CA LEU A 30 0.34 15.30 12.57
C LEU A 30 0.08 14.30 11.45
N ARG A 31 -1.18 14.16 11.03
CA ARG A 31 -1.57 13.33 9.88
C ARG A 31 -0.86 13.75 8.60
N ASP A 32 -0.79 15.05 8.33
CA ASP A 32 -0.15 15.59 7.12
C ASP A 32 1.39 15.47 7.18
N LEU A 33 1.96 15.22 8.36
CA LEU A 33 3.37 14.91 8.60
C LEU A 33 3.69 13.40 8.57
N ILE A 34 2.73 12.57 8.19
CA ILE A 34 2.98 11.18 7.83
C ILE A 34 2.89 11.11 6.31
N LEU A 35 3.92 10.61 5.63
CA LEU A 35 3.87 10.33 4.20
C LEU A 35 3.63 8.84 4.00
N PHE A 36 2.81 8.52 3.02
CA PHE A 36 2.45 7.14 2.67
C PHE A 36 2.51 7.01 1.16
N ASP A 37 3.15 5.95 0.67
CA ASP A 37 3.31 5.68 -0.75
C ASP A 37 3.60 4.19 -0.99
N VAL A 38 3.65 3.77 -2.25
CA VAL A 38 4.22 2.46 -2.64
C VAL A 38 5.75 2.50 -2.53
N ARG A 39 6.36 1.34 -2.30
CA ARG A 39 7.83 1.24 -2.20
C ARG A 39 8.47 1.68 -3.53
N PRO A 40 9.43 2.64 -3.51
CA PRO A 40 10.15 3.07 -4.69
C PRO A 40 11.15 1.98 -5.05
N ARG A 41 11.08 1.52 -6.30
CA ARG A 41 11.87 0.43 -6.91
C ARG A 41 11.30 -0.98 -6.64
N HIS A 42 11.45 -1.84 -7.64
CA HIS A 42 10.95 -3.23 -7.68
C HIS A 42 9.42 -3.35 -7.85
N GLU A 43 8.94 -4.59 -7.70
CA GLU A 43 7.56 -5.03 -7.84
C GLU A 43 6.81 -4.71 -6.55
N TYR A 44 6.36 -3.45 -6.43
CA TYR A 44 5.66 -2.96 -5.25
C TYR A 44 4.22 -3.49 -5.14
N ALA A 45 3.68 -4.04 -6.22
CA ALA A 45 2.40 -4.72 -6.25
C ALA A 45 2.53 -5.98 -7.10
N THR A 46 2.08 -7.11 -6.57
CA THR A 46 2.11 -8.42 -7.22
C THR A 46 0.76 -9.10 -7.08
N ILE A 47 0.33 -9.76 -8.16
CA ILE A 47 -0.86 -10.61 -8.20
C ILE A 47 -0.44 -11.96 -8.75
N ASN A 48 -0.54 -13.01 -7.93
CA ASN A 48 -0.36 -14.39 -8.37
C ASN A 48 -1.72 -14.99 -8.72
N LEU A 49 -1.89 -15.40 -9.96
CA LEU A 49 -3.11 -16.01 -10.49
C LEU A 49 -3.01 -17.53 -10.64
N GLY A 50 -2.00 -18.15 -10.04
CA GLY A 50 -1.83 -19.61 -10.03
C GLY A 50 -2.91 -20.36 -9.24
N GLU A 51 -2.63 -21.62 -8.92
CA GLU A 51 -3.55 -22.49 -8.16
C GLU A 51 -3.91 -21.89 -6.79
N VAL A 52 -2.91 -21.38 -6.07
CA VAL A 52 -3.11 -20.62 -4.83
C VAL A 52 -2.97 -19.13 -5.16
N ALA A 53 -4.10 -18.50 -5.50
CA ALA A 53 -4.11 -17.10 -5.90
C ALA A 53 -3.90 -16.17 -4.70
N SER A 54 -3.05 -15.16 -4.88
CA SER A 54 -2.68 -14.22 -3.81
C SER A 54 -2.26 -12.87 -4.36
N PHE A 55 -2.25 -11.86 -3.50
CA PHE A 55 -1.64 -10.57 -3.79
C PHE A 55 -0.62 -10.19 -2.72
N GLY A 56 0.34 -9.36 -3.12
CA GLY A 56 1.33 -8.77 -2.25
C GLY A 56 1.57 -7.30 -2.61
N LEU A 57 1.61 -6.44 -1.60
CA LEU A 57 1.86 -5.01 -1.71
C LEU A 57 2.99 -4.61 -0.78
N TRP A 58 3.94 -3.83 -1.31
CA TRP A 58 5.01 -3.22 -0.55
C TRP A 58 4.76 -1.72 -0.44
N LEU A 59 4.49 -1.28 0.78
CA LEU A 59 4.12 0.11 1.11
C LEU A 59 5.25 0.75 1.91
N GLN A 60 5.36 2.06 1.84
CA GLN A 60 6.29 2.83 2.66
C GLN A 60 5.54 3.89 3.46
N ILE A 61 5.94 4.03 4.72
CA ILE A 61 5.46 5.07 5.63
C ILE A 61 6.66 5.86 6.10
N THR A 62 6.64 7.18 5.89
CA THR A 62 7.68 8.08 6.38
C THR A 62 7.09 9.03 7.41
N ASN A 63 7.67 9.03 8.61
CA ASN A 63 7.31 9.98 9.65
C ASN A 63 8.19 11.23 9.54
N ILE A 64 7.65 12.34 9.06
CA ILE A 64 8.36 13.63 9.01
C ILE A 64 8.02 14.53 10.21
N SER A 65 7.23 14.02 11.17
CA SER A 65 6.91 14.72 12.40
C SER A 65 8.09 14.68 13.39
N PRO A 66 8.19 15.64 14.32
CA PRO A 66 9.25 15.66 15.33
C PRO A 66 9.07 14.64 16.45
N PHE A 67 8.05 13.77 16.37
CA PHE A 67 7.72 12.81 17.41
C PHE A 67 7.79 11.40 16.85
N GLU A 68 8.16 10.44 17.68
CA GLU A 68 7.90 9.05 17.37
C GLU A 68 6.38 8.84 17.26
N VAL A 69 5.99 8.10 16.24
CA VAL A 69 4.61 7.74 15.95
C VAL A 69 4.52 6.23 15.88
N GLU A 70 3.52 5.67 16.54
CA GLU A 70 3.17 4.26 16.49
C GLU A 70 1.99 4.09 15.54
N LEU A 71 2.14 3.27 14.51
CA LEU A 71 1.02 2.73 13.73
C LEU A 71 0.37 1.62 14.57
N ASP A 72 -0.90 1.77 14.98
CA ASP A 72 -1.61 0.76 15.79
C ASP A 72 -2.30 -0.29 14.91
N ARG A 73 -2.92 0.16 13.82
CA ARG A 73 -3.61 -0.72 12.85
C ARG A 73 -3.73 -0.04 11.50
N SER A 74 -3.81 -0.85 10.46
CA SER A 74 -4.11 -0.38 9.11
C SER A 74 -4.95 -1.38 8.33
N SER A 75 -5.79 -0.86 7.45
CA SER A 75 -6.60 -1.63 6.51
C SER A 75 -6.45 -1.05 5.11
N TYR A 76 -6.38 -1.94 4.13
CA TYR A 76 -6.08 -1.64 2.74
C TYR A 76 -7.11 -2.31 1.83
N ASP A 77 -7.68 -1.53 0.93
CA ASP A 77 -8.52 -2.00 -0.17
C ASP A 77 -7.72 -1.76 -1.47
N PHE A 78 -7.25 -2.84 -2.07
CA PHE A 78 -6.55 -2.82 -3.35
C PHE A 78 -7.51 -3.17 -4.47
N GLN A 79 -7.86 -2.18 -5.28
CA GLN A 79 -8.66 -2.37 -6.48
C GLN A 79 -7.75 -2.87 -7.59
N CYS A 80 -8.08 -4.00 -8.22
CA CYS A 80 -7.36 -4.56 -9.35
C CYS A 80 -8.34 -5.16 -10.35
N ALA A 81 -8.32 -4.68 -11.59
CA ALA A 81 -9.14 -5.20 -12.70
C ALA A 81 -10.63 -5.37 -12.35
N GLY A 82 -11.22 -4.42 -11.59
CA GLY A 82 -12.62 -4.47 -11.17
C GLY A 82 -12.89 -5.22 -9.86
N VAL A 83 -11.90 -5.93 -9.31
CA VAL A 83 -12.00 -6.64 -8.02
C VAL A 83 -11.39 -5.80 -6.89
N LYS A 84 -12.01 -5.83 -5.72
CA LYS A 84 -11.52 -5.19 -4.49
C LYS A 84 -10.91 -6.24 -3.56
N LEU A 85 -9.59 -6.23 -3.43
CA LEU A 85 -8.82 -7.14 -2.58
C LEU A 85 -8.54 -6.46 -1.23
N ARG A 86 -8.99 -7.05 -0.12
CA ARG A 86 -8.86 -6.45 1.22
C ARG A 86 -7.77 -7.13 2.04
N SER A 87 -6.98 -6.35 2.77
CA SER A 87 -6.07 -6.86 3.80
C SER A 87 -5.87 -5.84 4.93
N SER A 88 -5.39 -6.31 6.07
CA SER A 88 -5.18 -5.49 7.26
C SER A 88 -3.94 -5.92 8.02
N ILE A 89 -3.21 -4.94 8.56
CA ILE A 89 -2.13 -5.17 9.52
C ILE A 89 -2.63 -4.71 10.89
N LEU A 90 -2.55 -5.60 11.88
CA LEU A 90 -2.92 -5.34 13.28
C LEU A 90 -1.70 -5.24 14.21
N GLU A 91 -0.50 -5.21 13.63
CA GLU A 91 0.75 -5.08 14.36
C GLU A 91 1.05 -3.62 14.68
N ARG A 92 1.56 -3.40 15.89
CA ARG A 92 2.05 -2.07 16.32
C ARG A 92 3.44 -1.82 15.82
N ILE A 93 3.61 -0.75 15.05
CA ILE A 93 4.89 -0.41 14.43
C ILE A 93 5.30 1.00 14.84
N SER A 94 6.36 1.11 15.63
CA SER A 94 7.01 2.37 15.95
C SER A 94 7.82 2.91 14.76
N ILE A 95 7.64 4.20 14.47
CA ILE A 95 8.30 4.94 13.41
C ILE A 95 8.93 6.19 14.02
N ALA A 96 10.26 6.23 14.10
CA ALA A 96 10.98 7.37 14.66
C ALA A 96 10.83 8.63 13.78
N SER A 97 11.10 9.79 14.38
CA SER A 97 11.13 11.07 13.65
C SER A 97 12.15 11.03 12.53
N GLY A 98 11.71 11.23 11.29
CA GLY A 98 12.52 11.18 10.07
C GLY A 98 12.73 9.77 9.51
N GLU A 99 12.16 8.73 10.13
CA GLU A 99 12.31 7.34 9.68
C GLU A 99 11.29 6.99 8.60
N THR A 100 11.72 6.14 7.65
CA THR A 100 10.86 5.45 6.70
C THR A 100 10.80 3.97 7.05
N LYS A 101 9.61 3.43 7.29
CA LYS A 101 9.35 1.99 7.41
C LYS A 101 8.72 1.44 6.15
N VAL A 102 9.05 0.20 5.82
CA VAL A 102 8.42 -0.56 4.74
C VAL A 102 7.46 -1.57 5.36
N LEU A 103 6.25 -1.65 4.81
CA LEU A 103 5.22 -2.61 5.20
C LEU A 103 4.98 -3.58 4.05
N HIS A 104 4.87 -4.86 4.38
CA HIS A 104 4.41 -5.88 3.44
C HIS A 104 2.98 -6.28 3.80
N VAL A 105 2.07 -6.13 2.84
CA VAL A 105 0.66 -6.50 2.98
C VAL A 105 0.39 -7.60 1.98
N GLU A 106 -0.13 -8.73 2.45
CA GLU A 106 -0.50 -9.85 1.60
C GLU A 106 -1.93 -10.33 1.89
N GLY A 107 -2.49 -11.08 0.96
CA GLY A 107 -3.79 -11.71 1.13
C GLY A 107 -4.07 -12.76 0.06
N SER A 108 -4.99 -13.66 0.38
CA SER A 108 -5.52 -14.65 -0.57
C SER A 108 -6.54 -14.00 -1.51
N ILE A 109 -6.60 -14.48 -2.74
CA ILE A 109 -7.62 -14.13 -3.73
C ILE A 109 -8.51 -15.35 -3.93
N SER A 110 -9.83 -15.19 -3.92
CA SER A 110 -10.73 -16.32 -4.22
C SER A 110 -10.64 -16.71 -5.69
N ASP A 111 -10.96 -17.96 -6.04
CA ASP A 111 -10.90 -18.42 -7.43
C ASP A 111 -11.78 -17.61 -8.38
N GLY A 112 -12.96 -17.19 -7.94
CA GLY A 112 -13.87 -16.37 -8.74
C GLY A 112 -13.26 -15.00 -9.08
N GLU A 113 -12.64 -14.37 -8.08
CA GLU A 113 -11.92 -13.10 -8.22
C GLU A 113 -10.69 -13.25 -9.12
N ALA A 114 -9.87 -14.29 -8.91
CA ALA A 114 -8.70 -14.56 -9.72
C ALA A 114 -9.06 -14.79 -11.20
N ASN A 115 -10.13 -15.56 -11.47
CA ASN A 115 -10.64 -15.77 -12.83
C ASN A 115 -11.19 -14.48 -13.47
N HIS A 116 -11.76 -13.57 -12.67
CA HIS A 116 -12.20 -12.27 -13.17
C HIS A 116 -11.01 -11.38 -13.52
N ILE A 117 -10.05 -11.27 -12.59
CA ILE A 117 -8.82 -10.49 -12.78
C ILE A 117 -8.10 -10.97 -14.05
N ALA A 118 -7.90 -12.27 -14.22
CA ALA A 118 -7.23 -12.86 -15.40
C ALA A 118 -7.88 -12.46 -16.73
N ARG A 119 -9.20 -12.28 -16.78
CA ARG A 119 -9.94 -11.89 -17.99
C ARG A 119 -9.95 -10.38 -18.23
N CYS A 120 -9.56 -9.59 -17.23
CA CYS A 120 -9.67 -8.14 -17.23
C CYS A 120 -8.31 -7.44 -16.98
N ILE A 121 -7.19 -8.16 -17.09
CA ILE A 121 -5.82 -7.64 -16.84
C ILE A 121 -5.54 -6.37 -17.66
N ASP A 122 -5.97 -6.36 -18.93
CA ASP A 122 -5.73 -5.27 -19.88
C ASP A 122 -6.36 -3.93 -19.46
N ASN A 123 -7.32 -3.96 -18.52
CA ASN A 123 -8.00 -2.75 -18.08
C ASN A 123 -7.15 -1.84 -17.18
N HIS A 124 -5.93 -2.23 -16.80
CA HIS A 124 -4.86 -1.46 -16.12
C HIS A 124 -5.26 -0.41 -15.06
N ASN A 125 -6.46 -0.54 -14.48
CA ASN A 125 -7.01 0.41 -13.54
C ASN A 125 -6.93 -0.23 -12.16
N SER A 126 -5.77 -0.06 -11.53
CA SER A 126 -5.58 -0.48 -10.14
C SER A 126 -5.30 0.73 -9.28
N SER A 127 -5.89 0.72 -8.09
CA SER A 127 -5.77 1.78 -7.10
C SER A 127 -5.73 1.18 -5.72
N LEU A 128 -5.15 1.92 -4.79
CA LEU A 128 -5.03 1.51 -3.41
C LEU A 128 -5.64 2.57 -2.52
N GLU A 129 -6.55 2.17 -1.65
CA GLU A 129 -7.11 3.02 -0.62
C GLU A 129 -6.99 2.35 0.75
N GLY A 130 -7.12 3.15 1.80
CA GLY A 130 -7.05 2.56 3.14
C GLY A 130 -7.26 3.54 4.28
N ILE A 131 -7.12 2.96 5.46
CA ILE A 131 -7.24 3.62 6.75
C ILE A 131 -6.04 3.21 7.58
N MET A 132 -5.43 4.18 8.26
CA MET A 132 -4.33 3.96 9.19
C MET A 132 -4.58 4.74 10.48
N GLU A 133 -4.43 4.07 11.62
CA GLU A 133 -4.58 4.68 12.94
C GLU A 133 -3.21 4.82 13.61
N PHE A 134 -2.91 6.02 14.09
CA PHE A 134 -1.63 6.37 14.67
C PHE A 134 -1.76 6.90 16.08
N ASN A 135 -0.76 6.62 16.91
CA ASN A 135 -0.60 7.17 18.24
C ASN A 135 0.74 7.92 18.34
N CYS A 136 0.74 9.05 19.03
CA CYS A 136 1.97 9.70 19.46
C CYS A 136 1.81 10.32 20.85
N LYS A 137 2.91 10.82 21.41
CA LYS A 137 2.91 11.41 22.77
C LYS A 137 1.92 12.57 22.97
N LEU A 138 1.48 13.21 21.88
CA LEU A 138 0.55 14.35 21.91
C LEU A 138 -0.91 13.92 21.74
N HIS A 139 -1.19 13.14 20.69
CA HIS A 139 -2.52 12.80 20.20
C HIS A 139 -2.54 11.40 19.55
N SER A 140 -3.69 10.74 19.60
CA SER A 140 -4.08 9.74 18.60
C SER A 140 -4.73 10.44 17.42
N PHE A 141 -4.44 9.97 16.21
CA PHE A 141 -4.95 10.54 14.95
C PHE A 141 -5.02 9.46 13.87
N SER A 142 -5.89 9.67 12.90
CA SER A 142 -6.10 8.73 11.81
C SER A 142 -5.78 9.38 10.45
N ARG A 143 -5.36 8.55 9.51
CA ARG A 143 -5.31 8.89 8.09
C ARG A 143 -6.34 8.04 7.36
N ASN A 144 -7.51 8.62 7.17
CA ASN A 144 -8.63 7.98 6.47
C ASN A 144 -8.64 8.40 5.01
N ASN A 145 -9.19 7.53 4.15
CA ASN A 145 -9.53 7.84 2.76
C ASN A 145 -8.34 8.37 1.95
N TRP A 146 -7.12 7.92 2.26
CA TRP A 146 -6.01 8.15 1.35
C TRP A 146 -6.19 7.23 0.14
N HIS A 147 -5.73 7.70 -1.01
CA HIS A 147 -5.97 7.04 -2.27
C HIS A 147 -4.75 7.22 -3.18
N LEU A 148 -4.22 6.10 -3.67
CA LEU A 148 -3.13 6.04 -4.64
C LEU A 148 -3.69 5.47 -5.94
N ASN A 149 -3.67 6.28 -7.00
CA ASN A 149 -4.04 5.86 -8.34
C ASN A 149 -2.82 5.39 -9.13
N GLY A 150 -3.07 4.57 -10.16
CA GLY A 150 -2.02 4.15 -11.09
C GLY A 150 -1.02 3.18 -10.47
N VAL A 151 -1.45 2.38 -9.49
CA VAL A 151 -0.66 1.26 -8.98
C VAL A 151 -0.56 0.24 -10.12
N LEU A 152 0.64 -0.14 -10.54
CA LEU A 152 0.82 -1.11 -11.62
C LEU A 152 1.21 -2.47 -11.03
N PRO A 153 0.26 -3.41 -10.83
CA PRO A 153 0.59 -4.73 -10.36
C PRO A 153 1.34 -5.53 -11.43
N ARG A 154 2.34 -6.30 -10.99
CA ARG A 154 2.89 -7.39 -11.79
C ARG A 154 2.01 -8.62 -11.62
N PHE A 155 1.54 -9.16 -12.74
CA PHE A 155 0.82 -10.42 -12.75
C PHE A 155 1.78 -11.60 -12.92
N ILE A 156 1.54 -12.66 -12.14
CA ILE A 156 2.33 -13.89 -12.12
C ILE A 156 1.35 -15.03 -12.38
N ASN A 157 1.75 -16.00 -13.22
CA ASN A 157 0.94 -17.16 -13.59
C ASN A 157 -0.43 -16.81 -14.21
N GLU A 158 -0.56 -15.67 -14.87
CA GLU A 158 -1.82 -15.21 -15.48
C GLU A 158 -2.40 -16.17 -16.52
N THR A 159 -1.53 -16.89 -17.24
CA THR A 159 -1.93 -17.86 -18.26
C THR A 159 -2.57 -19.12 -17.68
N TYR A 160 -2.35 -19.41 -16.39
CA TYR A 160 -2.94 -20.58 -15.72
C TYR A 160 -4.47 -20.57 -15.77
N ARG A 161 -5.06 -19.38 -15.72
CA ARG A 161 -6.52 -19.16 -15.64
C ARG A 161 -7.16 -18.94 -17.01
N LEU A 162 -6.36 -18.79 -18.07
CA LEU A 162 -6.86 -18.64 -19.42
C LEU A 162 -7.20 -20.03 -19.99
N PRO A 163 -8.35 -20.20 -20.66
CA PRO A 163 -8.65 -21.46 -21.31
C PRO A 163 -7.55 -21.73 -22.34
N ASN A 164 -6.88 -22.89 -22.23
CA ASN A 164 -6.01 -23.38 -23.28
C ASN A 164 -6.79 -23.31 -24.57
N LYS A 165 -6.37 -22.45 -25.50
CA LYS A 165 -6.84 -22.50 -26.87
C LYS A 165 -6.35 -23.85 -27.39
N SER A 166 -7.20 -24.86 -27.25
CA SER A 166 -6.94 -26.23 -27.66
C SER A 166 -6.38 -26.20 -29.08
N MET A 167 -5.25 -26.88 -29.27
CA MET A 167 -4.70 -27.22 -30.58
C MET A 167 -5.86 -27.53 -31.54
N GLU A 168 -6.08 -26.65 -32.51
CA GLU A 168 -6.91 -27.00 -33.65
C GLU A 168 -6.24 -28.22 -34.30
N PRO A 169 -6.95 -29.35 -34.48
CA PRO A 169 -6.42 -30.43 -35.28
C PRO A 169 -6.27 -29.88 -36.69
N THR A 170 -5.03 -29.77 -37.17
CA THR A 170 -4.73 -29.55 -38.58
C THR A 170 -5.46 -30.62 -39.38
N ALA A 171 -6.57 -30.22 -40.01
CA ALA A 171 -7.30 -31.07 -40.92
C ALA A 171 -6.34 -31.49 -42.04
N ASN A 172 -5.96 -32.77 -42.04
CA ASN A 172 -5.25 -33.39 -43.14
C ASN A 172 -6.09 -33.23 -44.40
N ALA A 173 -5.58 -32.42 -45.33
CA ALA A 173 -6.04 -32.41 -46.71
C ALA A 173 -5.53 -33.70 -47.38
N SER A 174 -6.35 -34.75 -47.36
CA SER A 174 -6.28 -35.83 -48.35
C SER A 174 -7.08 -35.38 -49.57
N ALA A 175 -6.37 -34.93 -50.59
CA ALA A 175 -6.89 -34.78 -51.93
C ALA A 175 -6.81 -36.15 -52.63
N ASP A 176 -7.97 -36.67 -53.02
CA ASP A 176 -8.14 -37.66 -54.09
C ASP A 176 -8.94 -36.99 -55.21
#